data_AF-A0A1G9V7A8-F1
#
_entry.id   AF-A0A1G9V7A8-F1
#
_cell.length_a   1.000
_cell.length_b   1.000
_cell.length_c   1.000
_cell.angle_alpha   90.00
_cell.angle_beta   90.00
_cell.angle_gamma   90.00
#
_symmetry.space_group_name_H-M   'P 1'
#
loop_
_entity.id
_entity.type
_entity.pdbx_description
1 polymer ?
#
loop_
_entity_poly.entity_id
_entity_poly.type
_entity_poly.pdbx_seq_one_letter_code
_entity_poly.pdbx_strand_id
1 'polypeptide(L)'
;MIAQQAPVSTLVNVLCDRMFPHNRMQKRDRMFTFLCLTVCRAGNLSLDQLFSDRRHATVEARALCYFLMHREQGLTVRAIAARFGTSIGAVWDGIERFRHITAQPRLFQDSYAAYLEALTSLKDYQKTLNDC
;
A
#
# COMPACT_ATOMS: atom_id res chain seq x y z
N MET A 1 17.57 20.94 -13.61
CA MET A 1 17.90 19.52 -13.30
C MET A 1 16.82 18.99 -12.38
N ILE A 2 15.85 18.21 -12.89
CA ILE A 2 14.86 17.55 -12.05
C ILE A 2 15.58 16.35 -11.43
N ALA A 3 15.81 16.37 -10.12
CA ALA A 3 16.33 15.21 -9.41
C ALA A 3 15.34 14.05 -9.63
N GLN A 4 15.74 13.05 -10.41
CA GLN A 4 14.97 11.82 -10.56
C GLN A 4 14.83 11.20 -9.17
N GLN A 5 13.63 11.30 -8.59
CA GLN A 5 13.31 10.60 -7.35
C GLN A 5 13.49 9.10 -7.62
N ALA A 6 14.29 8.43 -6.77
CA ALA A 6 14.53 7.00 -6.91
C ALA A 6 13.19 6.23 -6.97
N PRO A 7 13.10 5.17 -7.80
CA PRO A 7 11.92 4.32 -7.84
C PRO A 7 11.57 3.78 -6.44
N VAL A 8 10.28 3.67 -6.13
CA VAL A 8 9.81 3.16 -4.81
C VAL A 8 10.37 1.76 -4.53
N SER A 9 10.53 0.93 -5.56
CA SER A 9 11.14 -0.40 -5.47
C SER A 9 12.60 -0.35 -5.00
N THR A 10 13.37 0.61 -5.49
CA THR A 10 14.76 0.85 -5.06
C THR A 10 14.80 1.32 -3.61
N LEU A 11 13.92 2.24 -3.22
CA LEU A 11 13.83 2.71 -1.83
C LEU A 11 13.47 1.58 -0.86
N VAL A 12 12.55 0.69 -1.26
CA VAL A 12 12.18 -0.47 -0.44
C VAL A 12 13.35 -1.42 -0.28
N ASN A 13 14.06 -1.77 -1.37
CA ASN A 13 15.20 -2.67 -1.27
C ASN A 13 16.31 -2.07 -0.38
N VAL A 14 16.63 -0.78 -0.54
CA VAL A 14 17.61 -0.08 0.30
C VAL A 14 17.16 -0.01 1.77
N LEU A 15 15.89 0.28 2.03
CA LEU A 15 15.34 0.29 3.40
C LEU A 15 15.35 -1.13 4.01
N CYS A 16 14.99 -2.15 3.25
CA CYS A 16 14.99 -3.54 3.71
C CYS A 16 16.42 -4.00 4.05
N ASP A 17 17.39 -3.70 3.19
CA ASP A 17 18.78 -4.10 3.37
C ASP A 17 19.46 -3.34 4.52
N ARG A 18 19.09 -2.07 4.74
CA ARG A 18 19.62 -1.26 5.85
C ARG A 18 18.98 -1.56 7.20
N MET A 19 17.66 -1.78 7.24
CA MET A 19 16.95 -1.99 8.51
C MET A 19 17.06 -3.44 9.01
N PHE A 20 17.30 -4.41 8.13
CA PHE A 20 17.38 -5.81 8.49
C PHE A 20 18.56 -6.55 7.82
N PRO A 21 19.81 -6.15 8.10
CA PRO A 21 21.00 -6.73 7.47
C PRO A 21 21.21 -8.21 7.82
N HIS A 22 20.66 -8.69 8.94
CA HIS A 22 20.85 -10.06 9.44
C HIS A 22 19.56 -10.89 9.50
N ASN A 23 18.41 -10.27 9.27
CA ASN A 23 17.10 -10.93 9.26
C ASN A 23 16.48 -10.68 7.90
N ARG A 24 16.46 -11.68 7.01
CA ARG A 24 15.79 -11.49 5.71
C ARG A 24 14.31 -11.19 5.98
N MET A 25 13.95 -9.92 5.86
CA MET A 25 12.57 -9.48 5.95
C MET A 25 11.74 -10.36 5.02
N GLN A 26 10.72 -11.03 5.55
CA GLN A 26 9.94 -12.01 4.78
C GLN A 26 9.33 -11.30 3.57
N LYS A 27 9.21 -12.01 2.44
CA LYS A 27 8.63 -11.48 1.20
C LYS A 27 7.31 -10.72 1.44
N ARG A 28 6.48 -11.22 2.36
CA ARG A 28 5.20 -10.63 2.77
C ARG A 28 5.32 -9.27 3.46
N ASP A 29 6.42 -8.99 4.15
CA ASP A 29 6.64 -7.73 4.87
C ASP A 29 7.29 -6.68 3.95
N ARG A 30 8.12 -7.13 2.99
CA ARG A 30 8.60 -6.29 1.89
C ARG A 30 7.43 -5.80 1.04
N MET A 31 6.52 -6.71 0.68
CA MET A 31 5.32 -6.37 -0.08
C MET A 31 4.39 -5.41 0.66
N PHE A 32 4.24 -5.58 1.97
CA PHE A 32 3.49 -4.66 2.82
C PHE A 32 4.09 -3.26 2.79
N THR A 33 5.40 -3.17 3.07
CA THR A 33 6.14 -1.90 3.13
C THR A 33 6.10 -1.16 1.80
N PHE A 34 6.31 -1.89 0.68
CA PHE A 34 6.22 -1.33 -0.66
C PHE A 34 4.84 -0.75 -0.95
N LEU A 35 3.78 -1.46 -0.58
CA LEU A 35 2.41 -1.01 -0.83
C LEU A 35 2.10 0.26 -0.04
N CYS A 36 2.46 0.31 1.25
CA CYS A 36 2.28 1.51 2.07
C CYS A 36 3.04 2.71 1.50
N LEU A 37 4.29 2.53 1.07
CA LEU A 37 5.10 3.59 0.46
C LEU A 37 4.54 4.07 -0.88
N THR A 38 4.04 3.14 -1.70
CA THR A 38 3.44 3.47 -3.01
C THR A 38 2.19 4.33 -2.82
N VAL A 39 1.30 3.92 -1.91
CA VAL A 39 0.09 4.69 -1.60
C VAL A 39 0.42 6.03 -0.96
N CYS A 40 1.42 6.08 -0.07
CA CYS A 40 1.92 7.33 0.51
C CYS A 40 2.43 8.29 -0.57
N ARG A 41 3.20 7.78 -1.54
CA ARG A 41 3.71 8.58 -2.66
C ARG A 41 2.57 9.15 -3.52
N ALA A 42 1.61 8.32 -3.89
CA ALA A 42 0.45 8.75 -4.69
C ALA A 42 -0.39 9.81 -3.96
N GLY A 43 -0.56 9.65 -2.64
CA GLY A 43 -1.32 10.60 -1.80
C GLY A 43 -0.53 11.82 -1.31
N ASN A 44 0.76 11.94 -1.63
CA ASN A 44 1.69 12.90 -1.01
C ASN A 44 1.62 12.90 0.54
N LEU A 45 1.60 11.69 1.11
CA LEU A 45 1.54 11.43 2.54
C LEU A 45 2.87 10.83 3.03
N SER A 46 3.16 11.02 4.32
CA SER A 46 4.21 10.24 4.99
C SER A 46 3.65 8.92 5.54
N LEU A 47 4.53 7.95 5.80
CA LEU A 47 4.15 6.72 6.50
C LEU A 47 3.55 7.03 7.88
N ASP A 48 4.12 7.97 8.63
CA ASP A 48 3.58 8.38 9.93
C ASP A 48 2.13 8.88 9.81
N GLN A 49 1.83 9.63 8.74
CA GLN A 49 0.46 10.07 8.48
C GLN A 49 -0.46 8.89 8.18
N LEU A 50 -0.01 7.91 7.37
CA LEU A 50 -0.77 6.71 7.03
C LEU A 50 -1.17 5.89 8.28
N PHE A 51 -0.29 5.84 9.29
CA PHE A 51 -0.55 5.11 10.54
C PHE A 51 -1.11 5.98 11.67
N SER A 52 -1.27 7.30 11.48
CA SER A 52 -1.81 8.20 12.51
C SER A 52 -3.34 8.27 12.48
N ASP A 53 -4.01 8.32 13.63
CA ASP A 53 -5.48 8.43 13.70
C ASP A 53 -6.05 9.85 13.45
N ARG A 54 -5.22 10.83 13.09
CA ARG A 54 -5.59 12.26 13.26
C ARG A 54 -6.12 13.02 12.03
N ARG A 55 -6.25 12.44 10.82
CA ARG A 55 -6.74 13.21 9.64
C ARG A 55 -7.55 12.41 8.61
N HIS A 56 -8.64 12.99 8.09
CA HIS A 56 -9.48 12.42 7.03
C HIS A 56 -8.74 12.05 5.73
N ALA A 57 -7.71 12.82 5.33
CA ALA A 57 -6.91 12.55 4.12
C ALA A 57 -6.17 11.19 4.16
N THR A 58 -6.10 10.55 5.33
CA THR A 58 -5.45 9.25 5.53
C THR A 58 -6.42 8.07 5.41
N VAL A 59 -7.73 8.32 5.39
CA VAL A 59 -8.76 7.27 5.39
C VAL A 59 -8.81 6.57 4.03
N GLU A 60 -8.78 7.35 2.95
CA GLU A 60 -8.80 6.79 1.59
C GLU A 60 -7.50 6.06 1.25
N ALA A 61 -6.35 6.62 1.63
CA ALA A 61 -5.05 5.96 1.51
C ALA A 61 -5.02 4.63 2.28
N ARG A 62 -5.48 4.61 3.53
CA ARG A 62 -5.60 3.37 4.31
C ARG A 62 -6.56 2.38 3.67
N ALA A 63 -7.72 2.82 3.21
CA ALA A 63 -8.70 1.97 2.53
C ALA A 63 -8.12 1.33 1.26
N LEU A 64 -7.35 2.09 0.46
CA LEU A 64 -6.64 1.55 -0.69
C LEU A 64 -5.62 0.48 -0.29
N CYS A 65 -4.86 0.72 0.78
CA CYS A 65 -3.95 -0.28 1.32
C CYS A 65 -4.68 -1.57 1.73
N TYR A 66 -5.81 -1.45 2.45
CA TYR A 66 -6.60 -2.60 2.89
C TYR A 66 -7.11 -3.41 1.71
N PHE A 67 -7.66 -2.72 0.70
CA PHE A 67 -8.19 -3.35 -0.49
C PHE A 67 -7.12 -4.11 -1.27
N LEU A 68 -5.97 -3.48 -1.54
CA LEU A 68 -4.89 -4.12 -2.28
C LEU A 68 -4.26 -5.29 -1.51
N MET A 69 -4.11 -5.17 -0.18
CA MET A 69 -3.63 -6.26 0.66
C MET A 69 -4.60 -7.45 0.68
N HIS A 70 -5.90 -7.18 0.73
CA HIS A 70 -6.91 -8.22 0.70
C HIS A 70 -6.98 -8.90 -0.68
N ARG A 71 -7.11 -8.10 -1.74
CA ARG A 71 -7.34 -8.58 -3.11
C ARG A 71 -6.10 -9.19 -3.75
N GLU A 72 -4.95 -8.52 -3.67
CA GLU A 72 -3.75 -8.90 -4.43
C GLU A 72 -2.78 -9.75 -3.60
N GLN A 73 -2.84 -9.70 -2.26
CA GLN A 73 -1.98 -10.52 -1.38
C GLN A 73 -2.73 -11.61 -0.63
N GLY A 74 -4.06 -11.69 -0.77
CA GLY A 74 -4.89 -12.70 -0.10
C GLY A 74 -4.88 -12.60 1.43
N LEU A 75 -4.57 -11.43 1.98
CA LEU A 75 -4.54 -11.25 3.44
C LEU A 75 -5.95 -11.19 4.01
N THR A 76 -6.13 -11.80 5.18
CA THR A 76 -7.40 -11.74 5.91
C THR A 76 -7.59 -10.35 6.53
N VAL A 77 -8.85 -9.94 6.70
CA VAL A 77 -9.21 -8.67 7.36
C VAL A 77 -8.56 -8.55 8.74
N ARG A 78 -8.50 -9.66 9.49
CA ARG A 78 -7.84 -9.72 10.81
C ARG A 78 -6.34 -9.47 10.72
N ALA A 79 -5.65 -10.04 9.73
CA ALA A 79 -4.22 -9.84 9.54
C ALA A 79 -3.90 -8.38 9.15
N ILE A 80 -4.74 -7.77 8.31
CA ILE A 80 -4.61 -6.37 7.93
C ILE A 80 -4.85 -5.46 9.14
N ALA A 81 -5.90 -5.71 9.91
CA ALA A 81 -6.22 -4.96 11.13
C ALA A 81 -5.05 -4.97 12.13
N ALA A 82 -4.44 -6.15 12.34
CA ALA A 82 -3.26 -6.28 13.20
C ALA A 82 -2.05 -5.48 12.68
N ARG A 83 -1.81 -5.46 11.37
CA ARG A 83 -0.70 -4.70 10.75
C ARG A 83 -0.86 -3.19 10.87
N PHE A 84 -2.09 -2.69 10.83
CA PHE A 84 -2.39 -1.25 10.94
C PHE A 84 -2.77 -0.80 12.35
N GLY A 85 -2.81 -1.71 13.33
CA GLY A 85 -3.22 -1.38 14.69
C GLY A 85 -4.65 -0.83 14.79
N THR A 86 -5.56 -1.30 13.92
CA THR A 86 -6.92 -0.76 13.79
C THR A 86 -8.00 -1.84 14.00
N SER A 87 -9.27 -1.44 13.99
CA SER A 87 -10.40 -2.36 14.14
C SER A 87 -10.70 -3.15 12.85
N ILE A 88 -11.22 -4.37 13.00
CA ILE A 88 -11.66 -5.21 11.87
C ILE A 88 -12.74 -4.50 11.05
N GLY A 89 -13.67 -3.80 11.71
CA GLY A 89 -14.73 -3.04 11.05
C GLY A 89 -14.18 -1.94 10.14
N ALA A 90 -13.21 -1.16 10.62
CA ALA A 90 -12.57 -0.12 9.82
C ALA A 90 -11.86 -0.68 8.57
N VAL A 91 -11.25 -1.86 8.69
CA VAL A 91 -10.64 -2.54 7.54
C VAL A 91 -11.71 -3.00 6.55
N TRP A 92 -12.79 -3.61 7.04
CA TRP A 92 -13.89 -4.06 6.19
C TRP A 92 -14.53 -2.91 5.41
N ASP A 93 -14.84 -1.79 6.09
CA ASP A 93 -15.41 -0.60 5.48
C ASP A 93 -14.49 -0.01 4.40
N GLY A 94 -13.17 -0.03 4.64
CA GLY A 94 -12.18 0.41 3.66
C GLY A 94 -12.10 -0.49 2.42
N ILE A 95 -12.15 -1.81 2.61
CA ILE A 95 -12.19 -2.79 1.51
C ILE A 95 -13.47 -2.58 0.68
N GLU A 96 -14.61 -2.45 1.35
CA GLU A 96 -15.90 -2.29 0.70
C GLU A 96 -15.98 -1.00 -0.11
N ARG A 97 -15.46 0.11 0.43
CA ARG A 97 -15.32 1.38 -0.30
C ARG A 97 -14.59 1.20 -1.62
N PHE A 98 -13.44 0.53 -1.64
CA PHE A 98 -12.69 0.33 -2.88
C PHE A 98 -13.29 -0.73 -3.80
N ARG A 99 -14.08 -1.67 -3.27
CA ARG A 99 -14.93 -2.54 -4.08
C ARG A 99 -15.94 -1.72 -4.88
N HIS A 100 -16.59 -0.74 -4.27
CA HIS A 100 -17.49 0.20 -4.96
C HIS A 100 -16.77 1.10 -5.97
N ILE A 101 -15.61 1.67 -5.60
CA ILE A 101 -14.79 2.51 -6.50
C ILE A 101 -14.40 1.73 -7.76
N THR A 102 -13.91 0.50 -7.61
CA THR A 102 -13.49 -0.33 -8.74
C THR A 102 -14.67 -0.85 -9.58
N ALA A 103 -15.87 -0.95 -9.02
CA ALA A 103 -17.09 -1.27 -9.77
C ALA A 103 -17.65 -0.06 -10.56
N GLN A 104 -17.34 1.17 -10.12
CA GLN A 104 -17.90 2.40 -10.70
C GLN A 104 -16.81 3.44 -11.02
N PRO A 105 -15.81 3.11 -11.86
CA PRO A 105 -14.63 3.94 -12.08
C PRO A 105 -14.94 5.35 -12.63
N ARG A 106 -16.07 5.53 -13.33
CA ARG A 106 -16.48 6.83 -13.88
C ARG A 106 -16.89 7.84 -12.80
N LEU A 107 -17.37 7.36 -11.64
CA LEU A 107 -17.83 8.20 -10.53
C LEU A 107 -16.70 8.54 -9.55
N PHE A 108 -15.60 7.77 -9.58
CA PHE A 108 -14.49 7.88 -8.64
C PHE A 108 -13.16 7.94 -9.39
N GLN A 109 -13.03 8.89 -10.32
CA GLN A 109 -11.93 8.92 -11.29
C GLN A 109 -10.56 9.02 -10.61
N ASP A 110 -10.40 9.92 -9.64
CA ASP A 110 -9.14 10.14 -8.94
C ASP A 110 -8.74 8.93 -8.09
N SER A 111 -9.69 8.41 -7.30
CA SER A 111 -9.50 7.22 -6.47
C SER A 111 -9.16 5.98 -7.30
N TYR A 112 -9.81 5.84 -8.46
CA TYR A 112 -9.57 4.74 -9.38
C TYR A 112 -8.21 4.87 -10.08
N ALA A 113 -7.80 6.09 -10.46
CA ALA A 113 -6.47 6.34 -11.00
C ALA A 113 -5.37 5.99 -10.00
N ALA A 114 -5.51 6.42 -8.73
CA ALA A 114 -4.58 6.06 -7.66
C ALA A 114 -4.52 4.54 -7.42
N TYR A 115 -5.66 3.85 -7.51
CA TYR A 115 -5.72 2.39 -7.47
C TYR A 115 -4.92 1.74 -8.61
N LEU A 116 -5.08 2.21 -9.85
CA LEU A 116 -4.37 1.65 -11.01
C LEU A 116 -2.85 1.88 -10.91
N GLU A 117 -2.41 3.05 -10.47
CA GLU A 117 -0.99 3.36 -10.25
C GLU A 117 -0.38 2.44 -9.19
N ALA A 118 -1.07 2.29 -8.06
CA ALA A 118 -0.64 1.41 -6.98
C ALA A 118 -0.62 -0.07 -7.40
N LEU A 119 -1.64 -0.53 -8.13
CA LEU A 119 -1.72 -1.90 -8.63
C LEU A 119 -0.60 -2.22 -9.61
N THR A 120 -0.32 -1.31 -10.54
CA THR A 120 0.74 -1.47 -11.54
C THR A 120 2.10 -1.60 -10.84
N SER A 121 2.39 -0.65 -9.94
CA SER A 121 3.61 -0.66 -9.13
C SER A 121 3.76 -1.95 -8.31
N LEU A 122 2.66 -2.45 -7.74
CA LEU A 122 2.65 -3.68 -6.96
C LEU A 122 3.04 -4.90 -7.80
N LYS A 123 2.47 -5.01 -9.00
CA LYS A 123 2.74 -6.12 -9.92
C LYS A 123 4.18 -6.11 -10.42
N ASP A 124 4.71 -4.93 -10.73
CA ASP A 124 6.12 -4.77 -11.15
C ASP A 124 7.08 -5.19 -10.03
N TYR A 125 6.77 -4.82 -8.78
CA TYR A 125 7.58 -5.22 -7.64
C TYR A 125 7.47 -6.72 -7.33
N GLN A 126 6.27 -7.31 -7.44
CA GLN A 126 6.08 -8.76 -7.30
C GLN A 126 6.90 -9.53 -8.33
N LYS A 127 6.93 -9.07 -9.59
CA LYS A 127 7.76 -9.65 -10.64
C LYS A 127 9.25 -9.60 -10.27
N THR A 128 9.72 -8.43 -9.83
CA THR A 128 11.11 -8.25 -9.37
C THR A 128 11.47 -9.23 -8.23
N LEU A 129 10.55 -9.50 -7.31
CA LEU A 129 10.74 -10.46 -6.21
C LEU A 129 10.59 -11.94 -6.60
N ASN A 130 10.14 -12.25 -7.82
CA ASN A 130 10.06 -13.62 -8.34
C ASN A 130 11.25 -13.94 -9.25
N ASP A 131 11.84 -12.93 -9.88
CA ASP A 131 12.98 -13.06 -10.80
C ASP A 131 14.35 -13.10 -10.06
N CYS A 132 14.37 -12.92 -8.73
CA CYS A 132 15.54 -13.00 -7.84
C CYS A 132 15.47 -14.24 -6.93
#